data_AF-A0A6J4XZD0-F1
#
_entry.id   AF-A0A6J4XZD0-F1
#
_cell.length_a   1.000
_cell.length_b   1.000
_cell.length_c   1.000
_cell.angle_alpha   90.00
_cell.angle_beta   90.00
_cell.angle_gamma   90.00
#
_symmetry.space_group_name_H-M   'P 1'
#
loop_
_entity.id
_entity.type
_entity.pdbx_description
1 polymer ?
#
loop_
_entity_poly.entity_id
_entity_poly.type
_entity_poly.pdbx_seq_one_letter_code
_entity_poly.pdbx_strand_id
1 'polypeptide(L)'
;MGIGFRVFLIDEADKIVRISAARFDRLRDRDPKESLLQYKDSRVRYAMVALKLENRKPISILRIDYGYLTLDSEGRLDQNLLDAGKQAIVNMIPSINFPDESSNIIDASDKFAQKRYINEFSWSPTPVLENAICNEAFK
;
A
#
# COMPACT_ATOMS: atom_id res chain seq x y z
N MET A 1 13.16 21.14 6.65
CA MET A 1 12.41 19.92 7.02
C MET A 1 11.79 19.32 5.78
N GLY A 2 11.72 18.00 5.67
CA GLY A 2 11.12 17.32 4.51
C GLY A 2 10.51 15.98 4.88
N ILE A 3 9.84 15.35 3.92
CA ILE A 3 9.30 13.99 4.05
C ILE A 3 10.06 13.08 3.09
N GLY A 4 10.50 11.93 3.59
CA GLY A 4 11.13 10.89 2.79
C GLY A 4 10.31 9.61 2.83
N PHE A 5 10.36 8.84 1.76
CA PHE A 5 9.72 7.53 1.70
C PHE A 5 10.75 6.41 1.63
N ARG A 6 10.44 5.30 2.30
CA ARG A 6 11.13 4.00 2.17
C ARG A 6 10.08 2.97 1.81
N VAL A 7 10.38 2.13 0.84
CA VAL A 7 9.49 1.07 0.40
C VAL A 7 10.21 -0.25 0.54
N PHE A 8 9.56 -1.18 1.21
CA PHE A 8 10.05 -2.52 1.46
C PHE A 8 9.07 -3.53 0.86
N LEU A 9 9.62 -4.54 0.19
CA LEU A 9 8.92 -5.76 -0.18
C LEU A 9 9.25 -6.82 0.87
N ILE A 10 8.24 -7.59 1.27
CA ILE A 10 8.34 -8.64 2.26
C ILE A 10 7.92 -9.94 1.57
N ASP A 11 8.85 -10.89 1.45
CA ASP A 11 8.54 -12.21 0.92
C ASP A 11 7.84 -13.11 1.95
N GLU A 12 7.47 -14.34 1.59
CA GLU A 12 6.79 -15.27 2.49
C GLU A 12 7.64 -15.70 3.70
N ALA A 13 8.97 -15.59 3.62
CA ALA A 13 9.90 -15.90 4.70
C ALA A 13 10.20 -14.68 5.59
N ASP A 14 9.38 -13.62 5.50
CA ASP A 14 9.54 -12.34 6.20
C ASP A 14 10.87 -11.62 5.87
N LYS A 15 11.49 -11.93 4.73
CA LYS A 15 12.70 -11.24 4.27
C LYS A 15 12.33 -9.86 3.74
N ILE A 16 12.99 -8.85 4.28
CA ILE A 16 12.81 -7.46 3.89
C ILE A 16 13.75 -7.12 2.72
N VAL A 17 13.18 -6.70 1.60
CA VAL A 17 13.91 -6.22 0.42
C VAL A 17 13.54 -4.78 0.16
N ARG A 18 14.51 -3.87 0.29
CA ARG A 18 14.29 -2.45 0.01
C ARG A 18 14.26 -2.18 -1.51
N ILE A 19 13.28 -1.39 -1.94
CA ILE A 19 13.24 -0.82 -3.29
C ILE A 19 13.26 0.71 -3.21
N SER A 20 13.72 1.38 -4.27
CA SER A 20 13.70 2.84 -4.30
C SER A 20 12.27 3.35 -4.49
N ALA A 21 11.96 4.52 -3.93
CA ALA A 21 10.65 5.16 -4.12
C ALA A 21 10.35 5.37 -5.62
N ALA A 22 11.35 5.81 -6.40
CA ALA A 22 11.20 5.96 -7.85
C ALA A 22 10.89 4.64 -8.57
N ARG A 23 11.46 3.51 -8.11
CA ARG A 23 11.14 2.18 -8.65
C ARG A 23 9.69 1.80 -8.31
N PHE A 24 9.27 2.06 -7.08
CA PHE A 24 7.90 1.82 -6.65
C PHE A 24 6.89 2.69 -7.40
N ASP A 25 7.19 3.97 -7.65
CA ASP A 25 6.34 4.86 -8.44
C ASP A 25 6.20 4.35 -9.88
N ARG A 26 7.31 3.97 -10.54
CA ARG A 26 7.27 3.36 -11.88
C ARG A 26 6.48 2.06 -11.93
N LEU A 27 6.58 1.22 -10.89
CA LEU A 27 5.77 0.01 -10.78
C LEU A 27 4.27 0.36 -10.72
N ARG A 28 3.89 1.34 -9.88
CA ARG A 28 2.51 1.82 -9.74
C ARG A 28 1.97 2.40 -11.06
N ASP A 29 2.82 3.09 -11.80
CA ASP A 29 2.49 3.69 -13.09
C ASP A 29 2.50 2.66 -14.23
N ARG A 30 2.81 1.38 -13.93
CA ARG A 30 3.01 0.28 -14.88
C ARG A 30 3.95 0.64 -16.03
N ASP A 31 5.06 1.31 -15.71
CA ASP A 31 6.11 1.62 -16.69
C ASP A 31 6.54 0.32 -17.40
N PRO A 32 6.47 0.24 -18.74
CA PRO A 32 6.85 -0.97 -19.48
C PRO A 32 8.28 -1.45 -19.21
N LYS A 33 9.17 -0.55 -18.78
CA LYS A 33 10.58 -0.85 -18.47
C LYS A 33 10.79 -1.37 -17.05
N GLU A 34 9.76 -1.31 -16.20
CA GLU A 34 9.84 -1.73 -14.81
C GLU A 34 9.07 -3.03 -14.60
N SER A 35 9.75 -4.05 -14.09
CA SER A 35 9.16 -5.34 -13.74
C SER A 35 9.87 -5.95 -12.54
N LEU A 36 9.12 -6.71 -11.77
CA LEU A 36 9.57 -7.49 -10.64
C LEU A 36 9.46 -8.98 -10.98
N LEU A 37 10.20 -9.42 -12.00
CA LEU A 37 10.14 -10.79 -12.53
C LEU A 37 10.38 -11.88 -11.47
N GLN A 38 11.18 -11.60 -10.44
CA GLN A 38 11.39 -12.55 -9.33
C GLN A 38 10.11 -12.84 -8.52
N TYR A 39 9.09 -12.01 -8.69
CA TYR A 39 7.81 -12.06 -7.99
C TYR A 39 6.65 -12.21 -8.98
N LYS A 40 6.90 -12.66 -10.23
CA LYS A 40 5.83 -12.88 -11.21
C LYS A 40 4.78 -13.88 -10.69
N ASP A 41 3.54 -13.70 -11.12
CA ASP A 41 2.41 -14.56 -10.73
C ASP A 41 2.25 -14.71 -9.21
N SER A 42 2.70 -13.71 -8.44
CA SER A 42 2.72 -13.76 -6.99
C SER A 42 2.11 -12.51 -6.37
N ARG A 43 1.71 -12.68 -5.11
CA ARG A 43 1.17 -11.61 -4.28
C ARG A 43 2.17 -11.28 -3.18
N VAL A 44 2.82 -10.14 -3.31
CA VAL A 44 3.92 -9.73 -2.43
C VAL A 44 3.42 -8.73 -1.39
N ARG A 45 3.81 -8.91 -0.14
CA ARG A 45 3.57 -7.93 0.92
C ARG A 45 4.50 -6.73 0.74
N TYR A 46 4.01 -5.52 0.93
CA TYR A 46 4.86 -4.33 1.00
C TYR A 46 4.58 -3.51 2.25
N ALA A 47 5.59 -2.75 2.67
CA ALA A 47 5.50 -1.72 3.69
C ALA A 47 6.08 -0.40 3.15
N MET A 48 5.28 0.66 3.15
CA MET A 48 5.71 2.00 2.79
C MET A 48 5.81 2.86 4.04
N VAL A 49 7.04 3.28 4.37
CA VAL A 49 7.35 4.07 5.56
C VAL A 49 7.56 5.53 5.17
N ALA A 50 6.74 6.40 5.72
CA ALA A 50 6.89 7.85 5.63
C ALA A 50 7.75 8.36 6.80
N LEU A 51 8.85 9.05 6.48
CA LEU A 51 9.83 9.54 7.43
C LEU A 51 9.84 11.07 7.46
N LYS A 52 9.91 11.64 8.66
CA LYS A 52 10.28 13.04 8.84
C LYS A 52 11.79 13.17 8.69
N LEU A 53 12.23 14.11 7.85
CA LEU A 53 13.63 14.38 7.59
C LEU A 53 14.04 15.76 8.11
N GLU A 54 15.20 15.80 8.74
CA GLU A 54 15.93 17.01 9.09
C GLU A 54 17.36 16.91 8.53
N ASN A 55 17.81 17.93 7.81
CA ASN A 55 19.13 17.92 7.13
C ASN A 55 19.39 16.64 6.31
N ARG A 56 18.35 16.17 5.59
CA ARG A 56 18.33 14.93 4.79
C ARG A 56 18.53 13.62 5.59
N LYS A 57 18.49 13.67 6.92
CA LYS A 57 18.54 12.48 7.79
C LYS A 57 17.16 12.18 8.38
N PRO A 58 16.74 10.90 8.43
CA PRO A 58 15.49 10.52 9.07
C PRO A 58 15.56 10.70 10.58
N ILE A 59 14.54 11.35 11.15
CA ILE A 59 14.47 11.64 12.59
C ILE A 59 13.27 10.98 13.27
N SER A 60 12.19 10.70 12.54
CA SER A 60 11.03 9.97 13.05
C SER A 60 10.23 9.33 11.93
N ILE A 61 9.50 8.27 12.25
CA ILE A 61 8.47 7.68 11.39
C ILE A 61 7.18 8.48 11.60
N LEU A 62 6.54 8.90 10.52
CA LEU A 62 5.25 9.58 10.52
C LEU A 62 4.09 8.59 10.35
N ARG A 63 4.29 7.58 9.49
CA ARG A 63 3.27 6.59 9.13
C ARG A 63 3.94 5.38 8.47
N ILE A 64 3.33 4.22 8.64
CA ILE A 64 3.63 3.01 7.87
C ILE A 64 2.34 2.51 7.23
N ASP A 65 2.38 2.28 5.93
CA ASP A 65 1.29 1.66 5.17
C ASP A 65 1.69 0.24 4.77
N TYR A 66 0.88 -0.73 5.16
CA TYR A 66 1.05 -2.14 4.83
C TYR A 66 0.03 -2.53 3.76
N GLY A 67 0.49 -3.13 2.67
CA GLY A 67 -0.38 -3.55 1.58
C GLY A 67 0.15 -4.74 0.80
N TYR A 68 -0.63 -5.20 -0.17
CA TYR A 68 -0.21 -6.22 -1.13
C TYR A 68 0.01 -5.63 -2.53
N LEU A 69 1.02 -6.12 -3.22
CA LEU A 69 1.22 -5.96 -4.66
C LEU A 69 0.95 -7.31 -5.32
N THR A 70 -0.10 -7.39 -6.13
CA THR A 70 -0.31 -8.57 -6.99
C THR A 70 0.36 -8.32 -8.32
N LEU A 71 1.26 -9.23 -8.70
CA LEU A 71 2.01 -9.14 -9.94
C LEU A 71 1.53 -10.17 -10.95
N ASP A 72 1.42 -9.74 -12.20
CA ASP A 72 1.08 -10.58 -13.33
C ASP A 72 2.27 -11.44 -13.79
N SER A 73 2.05 -12.24 -14.83
CA SER A 73 3.08 -13.11 -15.42
C SER A 73 4.30 -12.38 -15.99
N GLU A 74 4.17 -11.07 -16.26
CA GLU A 74 5.26 -10.19 -16.69
C GLU A 74 5.96 -9.52 -15.50
N GLY A 75 5.54 -9.83 -14.26
CA GLY A 75 6.07 -9.22 -13.04
C GLY A 75 5.66 -7.75 -12.90
N ARG A 76 4.62 -7.30 -13.60
CA ARG A 76 4.04 -5.96 -13.49
C ARG A 76 2.83 -6.00 -12.57
N LEU A 77 2.39 -4.85 -12.06
CA LEU A 77 1.16 -4.83 -11.27
C LEU A 77 -0.02 -5.28 -12.11
N ASP A 78 -0.81 -6.18 -11.53
CA ASP A 78 -2.04 -6.67 -12.14
C ASP A 78 -3.01 -5.49 -12.33
N GLN A 79 -3.29 -5.17 -13.59
CA GLN A 79 -4.18 -4.07 -13.99
C GLN A 79 -5.59 -4.25 -13.44
N ASN A 80 -6.11 -5.48 -13.48
CA ASN A 80 -7.47 -5.77 -13.05
C ASN A 80 -7.59 -5.53 -11.55
N LEU A 81 -6.56 -5.88 -10.79
CA LEU A 81 -6.53 -5.67 -9.34
C LEU A 81 -6.31 -4.19 -8.98
N LEU A 82 -5.53 -3.46 -9.78
CA LEU A 82 -5.40 -2.01 -9.65
C LEU A 82 -6.73 -1.29 -9.91
N ASP A 83 -7.45 -1.68 -10.96
CA ASP A 83 -8.73 -1.08 -11.32
C ASP A 83 -9.83 -1.47 -10.32
N ALA A 84 -9.86 -2.72 -9.86
CA ALA A 84 -10.72 -3.15 -8.75
C ALA A 84 -10.42 -2.39 -7.46
N GLY A 85 -9.13 -2.15 -7.15
CA GLY A 85 -8.71 -1.36 -6.00
C GLY A 85 -9.15 0.10 -6.08
N LYS A 86 -9.01 0.73 -7.26
CA LYS A 86 -9.52 2.09 -7.52
C LYS A 86 -11.04 2.14 -7.40
N GLN A 87 -11.75 1.17 -7.98
CA GLN A 87 -13.20 1.06 -7.88
C GLN A 87 -13.64 0.92 -6.42
N ALA A 88 -12.95 0.10 -5.63
CA ALA A 88 -13.24 -0.06 -4.21
C ALA A 88 -13.01 1.24 -3.42
N ILE A 89 -11.92 1.97 -3.69
CA ILE A 89 -11.69 3.29 -3.09
C ILE A 89 -12.81 4.27 -3.49
N VAL A 90 -13.21 4.31 -4.77
CA VAL A 90 -14.32 5.15 -5.25
C VAL A 90 -15.62 4.79 -4.54
N ASN A 91 -15.91 3.50 -4.36
CA ASN A 91 -17.09 3.01 -3.65
C ASN A 91 -17.03 3.23 -2.12
N MET A 92 -15.90 3.68 -1.57
CA MET A 92 -15.75 4.07 -0.15
C MET A 92 -15.81 5.57 0.07
N ILE A 93 -15.71 6.37 -1.00
CA ILE A 93 -16.01 7.79 -0.91
C ILE A 93 -17.53 7.84 -0.70
N PRO A 94 -18.03 8.32 0.47
CA PRO A 94 -19.46 8.40 0.69
C PRO A 94 -20.03 9.18 -0.48
N SER A 95 -21.00 8.58 -1.18
CA SER A 95 -21.78 9.26 -2.21
C SER A 95 -22.14 10.62 -1.65
N ILE A 96 -21.76 11.71 -2.33
CA ILE A 96 -22.19 13.05 -1.94
C ILE A 96 -23.70 13.05 -2.08
N ASN A 97 -24.40 12.72 -0.99
CA ASN A 97 -25.85 12.75 -0.94
C ASN A 97 -26.24 14.21 -1.08
N PHE A 98 -26.80 14.56 -2.24
CA PHE A 98 -27.59 15.77 -2.34
C PHE A 98 -28.75 15.66 -1.34
N PRO A 99 -29.03 16.70 -0.55
CA PRO A 99 -29.98 16.61 0.55
C PRO A 99 -31.40 16.67 -0.01
N ASP A 100 -31.89 15.55 -0.51
CA ASP A 100 -33.32 15.27 -0.52
C ASP A 100 -33.51 13.76 -0.63
N GLU A 101 -33.51 13.08 0.51
CA GLU A 101 -34.48 12.03 0.78
C GLU A 101 -34.35 11.56 2.23
N SER A 102 -35.49 11.63 2.90
CA SER A 102 -35.69 11.22 4.27
C SER A 102 -35.53 9.70 4.38
N SER A 103 -34.50 9.25 5.11
CA SER A 103 -34.52 7.89 5.63
C SER A 103 -33.57 7.72 6.80
N ASN A 104 -34.12 7.24 7.90
CA ASN A 104 -33.46 6.93 9.17
C ASN A 104 -32.62 5.64 9.06
N ILE A 105 -31.95 5.44 7.91
CA ILE A 105 -31.07 4.30 7.62
C ILE A 105 -29.64 4.82 7.67
N ILE A 106 -28.88 4.38 8.67
CA ILE A 106 -27.42 4.54 8.66
C ILE A 106 -26.91 3.59 7.59
N ASP A 107 -26.53 4.11 6.42
CA ASP A 107 -25.86 3.34 5.38
C ASP A 107 -24.48 2.90 5.89
N ALA A 108 -24.41 1.66 6.40
CA ALA A 108 -23.18 1.06 6.89
C ALA A 108 -22.41 0.33 5.77
N SER A 109 -22.92 0.32 4.54
CA SER A 109 -22.32 -0.38 3.40
C SER A 109 -20.91 0.14 3.13
N ASP A 110 -20.70 1.45 3.26
CA ASP A 110 -19.39 2.11 3.15
C ASP A 110 -18.38 1.58 4.18
N LYS A 111 -18.84 1.34 5.42
CA LYS A 111 -17.99 0.82 6.51
C LYS A 111 -17.63 -0.66 6.29
N PHE A 112 -18.55 -1.47 5.76
CA PHE A 112 -18.27 -2.86 5.41
C PHE A 112 -17.39 -2.98 4.17
N ALA A 113 -17.59 -2.13 3.16
CA ALA A 113 -16.75 -2.04 1.98
C ALA A 113 -15.32 -1.63 2.38
N GLN A 114 -15.16 -0.59 3.18
CA GLN A 114 -13.88 -0.14 3.72
C GLN A 114 -13.18 -1.23 4.54
N LYS A 115 -13.92 -1.95 5.39
CA LYS A 115 -13.36 -3.05 6.18
C LYS A 115 -12.95 -4.25 5.31
N ARG A 116 -13.71 -4.59 4.27
CA ARG A 116 -13.33 -5.62 3.29
C ARG A 116 -12.09 -5.22 2.53
N TYR A 117 -11.99 -3.98 2.07
CA TYR A 117 -10.79 -3.51 1.36
C TYR A 117 -9.56 -3.46 2.25
N ILE A 118 -9.67 -3.00 3.49
CA ILE A 118 -8.56 -3.08 4.44
C ILE A 118 -8.17 -4.55 4.65
N ASN A 119 -9.12 -5.46 4.88
CA ASN A 119 -8.80 -6.88 5.06
C ASN A 119 -8.24 -7.56 3.80
N GLU A 120 -8.72 -7.19 2.62
CA GLU A 120 -8.34 -7.82 1.37
C GLU A 120 -7.04 -7.26 0.82
N PHE A 121 -6.75 -5.96 0.99
CA PHE A 121 -5.62 -5.28 0.36
C PHE A 121 -4.51 -4.88 1.35
N SER A 122 -4.74 -4.98 2.66
CA SER A 122 -3.72 -4.73 3.69
C SER A 122 -3.39 -5.99 4.49
N TRP A 123 -2.26 -5.94 5.19
CA TRP A 123 -1.82 -6.99 6.10
C TRP A 123 -1.27 -6.34 7.37
N SER A 124 -1.16 -7.13 8.44
CA SER A 124 -0.58 -6.67 9.70
C SER A 124 0.71 -7.44 9.98
N PRO A 125 1.84 -6.76 10.23
CA PRO A 125 3.08 -7.43 10.58
C PRO A 125 3.04 -8.03 11.97
N THR A 126 3.91 -9.01 12.21
CA THR A 126 4.24 -9.41 13.58
C THR A 126 5.07 -8.31 14.25
N PRO A 127 5.07 -8.19 15.60
CA PRO A 127 5.88 -7.17 16.28
C PRO A 127 7.39 -7.27 15.97
N VAL A 128 7.89 -8.49 15.73
CA VAL A 128 9.29 -8.72 15.36
C VAL A 128 9.58 -8.13 13.98
N LEU A 129 8.71 -8.41 13.00
CA LEU A 129 8.85 -7.90 11.64
C LEU A 129 8.67 -6.39 11.58
N GLU A 130 7.70 -5.82 12.32
CA GLU A 130 7.49 -4.38 12.39
C GLU A 130 8.72 -3.66 12.94
N ASN A 131 9.33 -4.17 14.01
CA ASN A 131 10.57 -3.63 14.54
C ASN A 131 11.72 -3.71 13.52
N ALA A 132 11.81 -4.81 12.75
CA ALA A 132 12.81 -4.94 11.69
C ALA A 132 12.59 -3.89 10.58
N ILE A 133 11.36 -3.67 10.15
CA ILE A 133 10.99 -2.63 9.16
C ILE A 133 11.34 -1.24 9.68
N CYS A 134 11.00 -0.93 10.93
CA CYS A 134 11.34 0.34 11.57
C CYS A 134 12.86 0.57 11.59
N ASN A 135 13.64 -0.43 12.00
CA ASN A 135 15.10 -0.35 12.03
C ASN A 135 15.70 -0.13 10.64
N GLU A 136 15.22 -0.84 9.62
CA GLU A 136 15.65 -0.67 8.23
C GLU A 136 15.26 0.71 7.66
N ALA A 137 14.17 1.31 8.12
CA ALA A 137 13.72 2.63 7.65
C ALA A 137 14.69 3.76 8.03
N PHE A 138 15.38 3.64 9.16
CA PHE A 138 16.35 4.63 9.63
C PHE A 138 17.76 4.43 9.05
N LYS A 139 18.01 3.35 8.32
CA LYS A 139 19.25 3.12 7.57
C LYS A 139 19.27 3.87 6.23
#